data_AF-A0A662HID1-F1
#
_entry.id   AF-A0A662HID1-F1
#
_cell.length_a   1.000
_cell.length_b   1.000
_cell.length_c   1.000
_cell.angle_alpha   90.00
_cell.angle_beta   90.00
_cell.angle_gamma   90.00
#
_symmetry.space_group_name_H-M   'P 1'
#
loop_
_entity.id
_entity.type
_entity.pdbx_description
1 polymer ?
#
loop_
_entity_poly.entity_id
_entity_poly.type
_entity_poly.pdbx_seq_one_letter_code
_entity_poly.pdbx_strand_id
1 'polypeptide(L)'
;VDFIFEVTESGTYTAKAWAVLSNVVDKVTIGPVQDTVHVEIPFMIRVRAYADTTEVGVPVTGLYPSGSWTTPFSIKVTEEFKDKVLSFKFPQTIYYGGQKYGITSVSNGYISSIEGGYAIVNVLADIAKEVSVYYTKQAAKWVFDQGRYGKIYVWDCWYERTTKTVYVDITVVPGTTGTDYDLTSATIVAKDSPYHGFIYASGIVGHKLVKFTIKYDWYIDYGVEIDANWRYGGSTVAITIRRSGIREV
;
A
#
# COMPACT_ATOMS: atom_id res chain seq x y z
N VAL A 1 -20.25 26.79 -45.96
CA VAL A 1 -19.81 27.65 -44.85
C VAL A 1 -19.52 26.69 -43.73
N ASP A 2 -18.27 26.62 -43.30
CA ASP A 2 -17.86 25.69 -42.26
C ASP A 2 -17.79 26.45 -40.94
N PHE A 3 -18.39 25.90 -39.89
CA PHE A 3 -18.36 26.46 -38.55
C PHE A 3 -17.51 25.55 -37.67
N ILE A 4 -16.58 26.14 -36.92
CA ILE A 4 -15.70 25.43 -35.98
C ILE A 4 -16.03 25.93 -34.58
N PHE A 5 -16.29 25.00 -33.66
CA PHE A 5 -16.56 25.29 -32.25
C PHE A 5 -15.53 24.56 -31.39
N GLU A 6 -14.92 25.27 -30.44
CA GLU A 6 -14.10 24.64 -29.41
C GLU A 6 -15.01 24.16 -28.27
N VAL A 7 -14.77 22.94 -27.79
CA VAL A 7 -15.57 22.29 -26.76
C VAL A 7 -14.66 21.84 -25.64
N THR A 8 -14.97 22.23 -24.40
CA THR A 8 -14.15 21.97 -23.20
C THR A 8 -14.77 20.97 -22.24
N GLU A 9 -15.98 20.49 -22.52
CA GLU A 9 -16.70 19.52 -21.70
C GLU A 9 -17.21 18.35 -22.55
N SER A 10 -17.38 17.19 -21.93
CA SER A 10 -18.02 16.05 -22.59
C SER A 10 -19.52 16.28 -22.67
N GLY A 11 -20.14 16.02 -23.81
CA GLY A 11 -21.57 16.23 -23.98
C GLY A 11 -22.08 15.98 -25.40
N THR A 12 -23.40 16.10 -25.55
CA THR A 12 -24.06 16.08 -26.85
C THR A 12 -24.35 17.52 -27.27
N TYR A 13 -23.71 17.94 -28.35
CA TYR A 13 -23.83 19.29 -28.89
C TYR A 13 -24.68 19.25 -30.15
N THR A 14 -25.72 20.08 -30.19
CA THR A 14 -26.57 20.21 -31.38
C THR A 14 -26.37 21.58 -32.00
N ALA A 15 -25.79 21.61 -33.19
CA ALA A 15 -25.70 22.83 -34.00
C ALA A 15 -26.95 22.95 -34.86
N LYS A 16 -27.56 24.15 -34.87
CA LYS A 16 -28.68 24.50 -35.75
C LYS A 16 -28.31 25.73 -36.55
N ALA A 17 -28.41 25.63 -37.87
CA ALA A 17 -28.08 26.73 -38.79
C ALA A 17 -29.29 27.10 -39.66
N TRP A 18 -29.52 28.40 -39.82
CA TRP A 18 -30.51 28.97 -40.72
C TRP A 18 -29.80 29.84 -41.76
N ALA A 19 -30.22 29.72 -43.02
CA ALA A 19 -29.81 30.63 -44.08
C ALA A 19 -30.92 31.66 -44.30
N VAL A 20 -30.53 32.93 -44.42
CA VAL A 20 -31.44 34.02 -44.74
C VAL A 20 -31.04 34.54 -46.12
N LEU A 21 -31.94 34.37 -47.09
CA LEU A 21 -31.81 34.91 -48.43
C LEU A 21 -32.67 36.17 -48.50
N SER A 22 -32.06 37.33 -48.73
CA SER A 22 -32.79 38.57 -48.98
C SER A 22 -32.50 39.10 -50.38
N ASN A 23 -33.53 39.55 -51.09
CA ASN A 23 -33.39 40.40 -52.26
C ASN A 23 -34.03 41.77 -52.00
N VAL A 24 -34.12 42.61 -53.03
CA VAL A 24 -34.64 44.00 -52.94
C VAL A 24 -36.14 44.08 -52.60
N VAL A 25 -36.87 42.97 -52.69
CA VAL A 25 -38.33 42.90 -52.59
C VAL A 25 -38.78 42.02 -51.41
N ASP A 26 -38.01 41.00 -51.05
CA ASP A 26 -38.44 40.01 -50.07
C ASP A 26 -37.28 39.29 -49.34
N LYS A 27 -37.62 38.62 -48.24
CA LYS A 27 -36.69 37.88 -47.37
C LYS A 27 -37.22 36.47 -47.09
N VAL A 28 -36.49 35.45 -47.52
CA VAL A 28 -36.80 34.04 -47.27
C VAL A 28 -35.80 33.45 -46.28
N THR A 29 -36.29 32.73 -45.28
CA THR A 29 -35.45 31.97 -44.33
C THR A 29 -35.54 30.49 -44.66
N ILE A 30 -34.39 29.83 -44.83
CA ILE A 30 -34.26 28.40 -45.08
C ILE A 30 -33.59 27.76 -43.86
N GLY A 31 -34.24 26.78 -43.23
CA GLY A 31 -33.66 26.02 -42.12
C GLY A 31 -34.67 25.60 -41.03
N PRO A 32 -34.19 24.98 -39.93
CA PRO A 32 -32.79 24.71 -39.65
C PRO A 32 -32.26 23.46 -40.36
N VAL A 33 -31.00 23.51 -40.76
CA VAL A 33 -30.18 22.30 -40.88
C VAL A 33 -29.65 22.01 -39.47
N GLN A 34 -29.88 20.79 -39.00
CA GLN A 34 -29.42 20.35 -37.68
C GLN A 34 -28.34 19.29 -37.85
N ASP A 35 -27.27 19.45 -37.09
CA ASP A 35 -26.25 18.41 -36.90
C ASP A 35 -26.02 18.19 -35.40
N THR A 36 -25.79 16.94 -35.02
CA THR A 36 -25.59 16.56 -33.62
C THR A 36 -24.28 15.82 -33.50
N VAL A 37 -23.38 16.37 -32.70
CA VAL A 37 -22.06 15.80 -32.44
C VAL A 37 -21.97 15.41 -30.98
N HIS A 38 -21.55 14.18 -30.74
CA HIS A 38 -21.16 13.74 -29.42
C HIS A 38 -19.66 14.00 -29.24
N VAL A 39 -19.30 14.73 -28.20
CA VAL A 39 -17.90 15.06 -27.88
C VAL A 39 -17.58 14.45 -26.52
N GLU A 40 -16.57 13.57 -26.48
CA GLU A 40 -16.02 13.06 -25.22
C GLU A 40 -14.59 13.55 -25.03
N ILE A 41 -14.36 14.24 -23.92
CA ILE A 41 -13.05 14.73 -23.51
C ILE A 41 -12.52 13.80 -22.43
N PRO A 42 -11.33 13.19 -22.63
CA PRO A 42 -10.72 12.34 -21.62
C PRO A 42 -10.46 13.10 -20.32
N PHE A 43 -10.70 12.45 -19.18
CA PHE A 43 -10.39 13.00 -17.87
C PHE A 43 -9.39 12.11 -17.12
N MET A 44 -8.88 12.62 -15.99
CA MET A 44 -7.86 11.91 -15.20
C MET A 44 -8.40 11.48 -13.85
N ILE A 45 -8.13 10.23 -13.48
CA ILE A 45 -8.26 9.74 -12.11
C ILE A 45 -6.86 9.67 -11.52
N ARG A 46 -6.65 10.33 -10.37
CA ARG A 46 -5.39 10.28 -9.62
C ARG A 46 -5.52 9.30 -8.48
N VAL A 47 -4.54 8.43 -8.32
CA VAL A 47 -4.54 7.40 -7.26
C VAL A 47 -3.34 7.63 -6.35
N ARG A 48 -3.60 7.73 -5.04
CA ARG A 48 -2.61 7.97 -3.99
C ARG A 48 -2.76 6.93 -2.88
N ALA A 49 -1.68 6.72 -2.13
CA ALA A 49 -1.71 5.89 -0.93
C ALA A 49 -1.09 6.65 0.24
N TYR A 50 -1.67 6.49 1.42
CA TYR A 50 -1.25 7.16 2.64
C TYR A 50 -1.02 6.15 3.75
N ALA A 51 0.11 6.28 4.45
CA ALA A 51 0.34 5.66 5.75
C ALA A 51 0.02 6.72 6.81
N ASP A 52 -1.11 6.57 7.51
CA ASP A 52 -1.78 7.62 8.28
C ASP A 52 -1.98 8.90 7.44
N THR A 53 -1.18 9.93 7.66
CA THR A 53 -1.25 11.22 6.95
C THR A 53 -0.14 11.41 5.91
N THR A 54 0.81 10.47 5.82
CA THR A 54 1.99 10.62 4.96
C THR A 54 1.78 9.85 3.65
N GLU A 55 1.96 10.54 2.52
CA GLU A 55 1.90 9.88 1.21
C GLU A 55 3.07 8.90 1.04
N VAL A 56 2.76 7.71 0.53
CA VAL A 56 3.71 6.61 0.39
C VAL A 56 3.63 5.98 -1.00
N GLY A 57 4.80 5.54 -1.48
CA GLY A 57 4.92 4.76 -2.70
C GLY A 57 4.56 3.30 -2.46
N VAL A 58 3.46 2.85 -3.06
CA VAL A 58 2.96 1.48 -2.93
C VAL A 58 2.87 0.86 -4.33
N PRO A 59 3.44 -0.34 -4.56
CA PRO A 59 3.29 -1.02 -5.83
C PRO A 59 1.83 -1.49 -6.00
N VAL A 60 1.26 -1.25 -7.18
CA VAL A 60 -0.14 -1.54 -7.49
C VAL A 60 -0.21 -2.28 -8.82
N THR A 61 -1.01 -3.35 -8.88
CA THR A 61 -1.30 -4.06 -10.13
C THR A 61 -2.74 -3.80 -10.55
N GLY A 62 -2.97 -3.28 -11.75
CA GLY A 62 -4.31 -3.15 -12.30
C GLY A 62 -4.84 -4.48 -12.79
N LEU A 63 -6.06 -4.80 -12.37
CA LEU A 63 -6.86 -5.87 -12.95
C LEU A 63 -7.64 -5.33 -14.15
N TYR A 64 -8.11 -4.08 -14.06
CA TYR A 64 -8.73 -3.35 -15.16
C TYR A 64 -8.59 -1.83 -14.95
N PRO A 65 -7.93 -1.08 -15.85
CA PRO A 65 -7.08 -1.58 -16.93
C PRO A 65 -5.93 -2.42 -16.37
N SER A 66 -5.45 -3.38 -17.17
CA SER A 66 -4.29 -4.18 -16.82
C SER A 66 -3.00 -3.34 -16.89
N GLY A 67 -2.17 -3.44 -15.87
CA GLY A 67 -0.90 -2.70 -15.79
C GLY A 67 -0.26 -2.78 -14.42
N SER A 68 0.89 -2.11 -14.26
CA SER A 68 1.61 -2.04 -12.99
C SER A 68 2.08 -0.61 -12.76
N TRP A 69 1.87 -0.10 -11.55
CA TRP A 69 2.19 1.26 -11.16
C TRP A 69 2.77 1.29 -9.75
N THR A 70 3.26 2.46 -9.35
CA THR A 70 3.56 2.79 -7.96
C THR A 70 2.85 4.09 -7.63
N THR A 71 2.16 4.18 -6.51
CA THR A 71 1.50 5.44 -6.09
C THR A 71 2.54 6.54 -5.80
N PRO A 72 2.21 7.82 -6.01
CA PRO A 72 1.02 8.30 -6.71
C PRO A 72 1.12 8.06 -8.24
N PHE A 73 -0.01 7.74 -8.88
CA PHE A 73 -0.11 7.64 -10.34
C PHE A 73 -1.41 8.24 -10.86
N SER A 74 -1.53 8.41 -12.18
CA SER A 74 -2.75 8.91 -12.82
C SER A 74 -3.15 8.03 -14.00
N ILE A 75 -4.44 7.81 -14.16
CA ILE A 75 -5.03 7.09 -15.29
C ILE A 75 -5.85 8.07 -16.11
N LYS A 76 -5.57 8.09 -17.41
CA LYS A 76 -6.40 8.77 -18.39
C LYS A 76 -7.60 7.88 -18.70
N VAL A 77 -8.80 8.38 -18.41
CA VAL A 77 -10.06 7.73 -18.73
C VAL A 77 -10.48 8.18 -20.13
N THR A 78 -10.33 7.25 -21.07
CA THR A 78 -10.83 7.31 -22.46
C THR A 78 -12.26 6.74 -22.53
N GLU A 79 -12.94 6.88 -23.67
CA GLU A 79 -14.31 6.35 -23.85
C GLU A 79 -14.42 4.86 -23.46
N GLU A 80 -13.38 4.07 -23.76
CA GLU A 80 -13.33 2.65 -23.42
C GLU A 80 -13.40 2.35 -21.92
N PHE A 81 -13.09 3.31 -21.04
CA PHE A 81 -13.09 3.15 -19.59
C PHE A 81 -14.21 3.90 -18.90
N LYS A 82 -14.89 4.82 -19.59
CA LYS A 82 -15.94 5.65 -19.03
C LYS A 82 -17.09 4.79 -18.48
N ASP A 83 -17.59 5.18 -17.31
CA ASP A 83 -18.65 4.51 -16.55
C ASP A 83 -18.35 3.04 -16.18
N LYS A 84 -17.11 2.58 -16.38
CA LYS A 84 -16.66 1.25 -15.94
C LYS A 84 -16.00 1.33 -14.57
N VAL A 85 -15.94 0.17 -13.92
CA VAL A 85 -15.22 0.02 -12.66
C VAL A 85 -13.77 -0.34 -12.98
N LEU A 86 -12.85 0.55 -12.59
CA LEU A 86 -11.42 0.28 -12.59
C LEU A 86 -11.06 -0.47 -11.31
N SER A 87 -10.25 -1.51 -11.43
CA SER A 87 -9.94 -2.43 -10.34
C SER A 87 -8.42 -2.55 -10.16
N PHE A 88 -7.96 -2.30 -8.94
CA PHE A 88 -6.55 -2.23 -8.59
C PHE A 88 -6.24 -3.15 -7.41
N LYS A 89 -5.22 -3.98 -7.56
CA LYS A 89 -4.71 -4.86 -6.52
C LYS A 89 -3.61 -4.14 -5.74
N PHE A 90 -3.95 -3.75 -4.52
CA PHE A 90 -3.04 -3.14 -3.55
C PHE A 90 -2.53 -4.19 -2.57
N PRO A 91 -1.31 -4.09 -2.03
CA PRO A 91 -0.90 -4.88 -0.88
C PRO A 91 -1.86 -4.65 0.29
N GLN A 92 -2.29 -5.71 0.97
CA GLN A 92 -3.13 -5.57 2.16
C GLN A 92 -2.35 -4.87 3.29
N THR A 93 -1.04 -5.10 3.32
CA THR A 93 -0.12 -4.57 4.31
C THR A 93 1.08 -3.95 3.64
N ILE A 94 1.54 -2.81 4.16
CA ILE A 94 2.81 -2.17 3.79
C ILE A 94 3.67 -1.94 5.03
N TYR A 95 4.96 -1.71 4.82
CA TYR A 95 5.89 -1.31 5.88
C TYR A 95 6.43 0.08 5.59
N TYR A 96 6.16 1.03 6.49
CA TYR A 96 6.61 2.41 6.38
C TYR A 96 7.28 2.84 7.69
N GLY A 97 8.49 3.40 7.62
CA GLY A 97 9.29 3.71 8.81
C GLY A 97 9.55 2.48 9.71
N GLY A 98 9.54 1.28 9.12
CA GLY A 98 9.65 -0.01 9.80
C GLY A 98 8.43 -0.44 10.61
N GLN A 99 7.34 0.32 10.58
CA GLN A 99 6.06 -0.03 11.19
C GLN A 99 5.16 -0.71 10.17
N LYS A 100 4.32 -1.64 10.61
CA LYS A 100 3.34 -2.36 9.80
C LYS A 100 2.07 -1.53 9.70
N TYR A 101 1.56 -1.43 8.48
CA TYR A 101 0.41 -0.62 8.14
C TYR A 101 -0.57 -1.48 7.34
N GLY A 102 -1.81 -1.57 7.80
CA GLY A 102 -2.87 -2.34 7.13
C GLY A 102 -3.83 -1.40 6.39
N ILE A 103 -4.25 -1.78 5.19
CA ILE A 103 -5.28 -1.03 4.46
C ILE A 103 -6.59 -1.01 5.26
N THR A 104 -7.24 0.13 5.34
CA THR A 104 -8.47 0.29 6.14
C THR A 104 -9.61 0.94 5.37
N SER A 105 -9.32 1.91 4.51
CA SER A 105 -10.34 2.64 3.78
C SER A 105 -9.81 3.19 2.45
N VAL A 106 -10.75 3.54 1.58
CA VAL A 106 -10.48 4.17 0.30
C VAL A 106 -11.47 5.33 0.13
N SER A 107 -10.99 6.51 -0.24
CA SER A 107 -11.86 7.62 -0.65
C SER A 107 -12.16 7.53 -2.15
N ASN A 108 -13.39 7.88 -2.54
CA ASN A 108 -13.84 7.86 -3.94
C ASN A 108 -13.68 6.50 -4.65
N GLY A 109 -13.73 5.42 -3.88
CA GLY A 109 -13.66 4.03 -4.30
C GLY A 109 -14.09 3.13 -3.14
N TYR A 110 -13.91 1.82 -3.28
CA TYR A 110 -14.20 0.87 -2.21
C TYR A 110 -13.31 -0.36 -2.29
N ILE A 111 -13.14 -1.06 -1.17
CA ILE A 111 -12.43 -2.32 -1.09
C ILE A 111 -13.45 -3.43 -1.37
N SER A 112 -13.28 -4.18 -2.46
CA SER A 112 -14.20 -5.26 -2.85
C SER A 112 -13.85 -6.59 -2.21
N SER A 113 -12.57 -6.88 -1.99
CA SER A 113 -12.09 -8.06 -1.27
C SER A 113 -10.70 -7.85 -0.67
N ILE A 114 -10.36 -8.66 0.34
CA ILE A 114 -9.03 -8.74 0.94
C ILE A 114 -8.65 -10.21 1.03
N GLU A 115 -7.80 -10.68 0.11
CA GLU A 115 -7.43 -12.09 -0.01
C GLU A 115 -5.98 -12.24 -0.49
N GLY A 116 -5.30 -13.29 -0.02
CA GLY A 116 -3.96 -13.64 -0.49
C GLY A 116 -2.89 -12.57 -0.25
N GLY A 117 -3.05 -11.72 0.77
CA GLY A 117 -2.12 -10.62 1.08
C GLY A 117 -2.35 -9.35 0.27
N TYR A 118 -3.45 -9.25 -0.47
CA TYR A 118 -3.81 -8.08 -1.27
C TYR A 118 -5.25 -7.66 -1.03
N ALA A 119 -5.53 -6.37 -1.26
CA ALA A 119 -6.86 -5.80 -1.30
C ALA A 119 -7.19 -5.37 -2.75
N ILE A 120 -8.39 -5.70 -3.22
CA ILE A 120 -8.89 -5.22 -4.50
C ILE A 120 -9.66 -3.93 -4.25
N VAL A 121 -9.16 -2.84 -4.81
CA VAL A 121 -9.74 -1.50 -4.74
C VAL A 121 -10.42 -1.18 -6.07
N ASN A 122 -11.72 -0.91 -5.99
CA ASN A 122 -12.56 -0.60 -7.14
C ASN A 122 -12.91 0.89 -7.16
N VAL A 123 -12.87 1.50 -8.34
CA VAL A 123 -13.10 2.92 -8.59
C VAL A 123 -13.99 3.06 -9.81
N LEU A 124 -15.13 3.74 -9.67
CA LEU A 124 -15.98 4.07 -10.83
C LEU A 124 -15.29 5.14 -11.69
N ALA A 125 -15.21 4.97 -13.00
CA ALA A 125 -14.64 5.95 -13.93
C ALA A 125 -15.71 6.85 -14.56
N ASP A 126 -16.40 7.62 -13.74
CA ASP A 126 -17.49 8.55 -14.11
C ASP A 126 -17.00 10.01 -14.30
N ILE A 127 -16.12 10.49 -13.41
CA ILE A 127 -15.63 11.87 -13.40
C ILE A 127 -14.15 11.95 -13.00
N ALA A 128 -13.53 13.10 -13.27
CA ALA A 128 -12.21 13.44 -12.75
C ALA A 128 -12.24 13.47 -11.21
N LYS A 129 -11.36 12.69 -10.58
CA LYS A 129 -11.30 12.60 -9.11
C LYS A 129 -9.97 12.08 -8.61
N GLU A 130 -9.76 12.27 -7.32
CA GLU A 130 -8.66 11.68 -6.59
C GLU A 130 -9.17 10.53 -5.71
N VAL A 131 -8.50 9.39 -5.82
CA VAL A 131 -8.73 8.18 -5.03
C VAL A 131 -7.57 8.06 -4.05
N SER A 132 -7.86 8.08 -2.76
CA SER A 132 -6.86 7.91 -1.72
C SER A 132 -7.07 6.59 -1.00
N VAL A 133 -6.04 5.76 -0.95
CA VAL A 133 -6.02 4.51 -0.20
C VAL A 133 -5.32 4.75 1.13
N TYR A 134 -6.01 4.48 2.23
CA TYR A 134 -5.49 4.72 3.57
C TYR A 134 -5.06 3.43 4.24
N TYR A 135 -3.83 3.44 4.72
CA TYR A 135 -3.29 2.43 5.61
C TYR A 135 -3.14 3.01 7.01
N THR A 136 -3.59 2.27 8.02
CA THR A 136 -3.43 2.66 9.42
C THR A 136 -2.38 1.79 10.08
N LYS A 137 -1.67 2.40 11.02
CA LYS A 137 -0.66 1.71 11.81
C LYS A 137 -1.27 0.51 12.55
N GLN A 138 -0.63 -0.66 12.41
CA GLN A 138 -0.92 -1.84 13.22
C GLN A 138 0.01 -1.84 14.43
N ALA A 139 -0.53 -2.17 15.60
CA ALA A 139 0.29 -2.33 16.80
C ALA A 139 1.15 -3.60 16.66
N ALA A 140 2.46 -3.44 16.83
CA ALA A 140 3.35 -4.59 16.98
C ALA A 140 3.04 -5.31 18.29
N LYS A 141 3.17 -6.63 18.30
CA LYS A 141 2.92 -7.45 19.47
C LYS A 141 3.97 -7.22 20.55
N TRP A 142 5.22 -7.00 20.14
CA TRP A 142 6.30 -6.56 21.01
C TRP A 142 7.11 -5.44 20.37
N VAL A 143 7.56 -4.50 21.19
CA VAL A 143 8.27 -3.30 20.76
C VAL A 143 9.46 -3.04 21.67
N PHE A 144 10.59 -2.76 21.07
CA PHE A 144 11.72 -2.10 21.72
C PHE A 144 12.02 -0.81 20.95
N ASP A 145 11.84 0.34 21.60
CA ASP A 145 11.94 1.65 20.96
C ASP A 145 12.92 2.54 21.74
N GLN A 146 14.02 2.94 21.09
CA GLN A 146 15.02 3.87 21.62
C GLN A 146 14.99 5.22 20.87
N GLY A 147 13.86 5.58 20.29
CA GLY A 147 13.68 6.82 19.56
C GLY A 147 14.53 6.88 18.29
N ARG A 148 15.47 7.85 18.24
CA ARG A 148 16.38 8.04 17.09
C ARG A 148 17.54 7.05 17.06
N TYR A 149 17.80 6.36 18.16
CA TYR A 149 18.84 5.35 18.27
C TYR A 149 18.41 4.00 17.67
N GLY A 150 17.16 3.87 17.24
CA GLY A 150 16.67 2.70 16.51
C GLY A 150 15.55 1.98 17.26
N LYS A 151 14.92 1.04 16.56
CA LYS A 151 13.69 0.38 16.99
C LYS A 151 13.63 -1.05 16.49
N ILE A 152 13.03 -1.94 17.27
CA ILE A 152 12.73 -3.32 16.92
C ILE A 152 11.24 -3.55 17.15
N TYR A 153 10.56 -4.06 16.14
CA TYR A 153 9.15 -4.45 16.19
C TYR A 153 9.05 -5.93 15.88
N VAL A 154 8.36 -6.68 16.75
CA VAL A 154 7.98 -8.06 16.46
C VAL A 154 6.47 -8.11 16.27
N TRP A 155 6.05 -8.47 15.07
CA TRP A 155 4.66 -8.49 14.63
C TRP A 155 3.95 -9.77 15.05
N ASP A 156 4.63 -10.90 14.88
CA ASP A 156 4.17 -12.18 15.37
C ASP A 156 5.35 -13.12 15.60
N CYS A 157 5.13 -14.12 16.45
CA CYS A 157 6.04 -15.23 16.64
C CYS A 157 5.20 -16.49 16.80
N TRP A 158 5.42 -17.46 15.93
CA TRP A 158 4.67 -18.71 15.94
C TRP A 158 5.55 -19.92 15.73
N TYR A 159 5.03 -21.06 16.19
CA TYR A 159 5.70 -22.34 16.17
C TYR A 159 4.82 -23.37 15.49
N GLU A 160 5.36 -23.98 14.44
CA GLU A 160 4.75 -25.12 13.77
C GLU A 160 5.36 -26.41 14.33
N ARG A 161 4.55 -27.16 15.09
CA ARG A 161 5.04 -28.32 15.84
C ARG A 161 5.49 -29.46 14.94
N THR A 162 4.77 -29.70 13.85
CA THR A 162 5.04 -30.79 12.90
C THR A 162 6.44 -30.69 12.29
N THR A 163 6.88 -29.47 11.94
CA THR A 163 8.19 -29.22 11.33
C THR A 163 9.23 -28.75 12.35
N LYS A 164 8.82 -28.52 13.60
CA LYS A 164 9.60 -27.88 14.66
C LYS A 164 10.18 -26.54 14.22
N THR A 165 9.43 -25.77 13.43
CA THR A 165 9.89 -24.50 12.87
C THR A 165 9.31 -23.34 13.65
N VAL A 166 10.19 -22.45 14.07
CA VAL A 166 9.83 -21.16 14.65
C VAL A 166 9.92 -20.10 13.58
N TYR A 167 8.92 -19.25 13.55
CA TYR A 167 8.83 -18.11 12.68
C TYR A 167 8.77 -16.84 13.53
N VAL A 168 9.58 -15.86 13.18
CA VAL A 168 9.60 -14.54 13.81
C VAL A 168 9.43 -13.50 12.73
N ASP A 169 8.27 -12.83 12.74
CA ASP A 169 7.98 -11.70 11.86
C ASP A 169 8.48 -10.41 12.54
N ILE A 170 9.60 -9.87 12.05
CA ILE A 170 10.36 -8.81 12.72
C ILE A 170 10.69 -7.66 11.76
N THR A 171 10.65 -6.43 12.28
CA THR A 171 11.24 -5.26 11.61
C THR A 171 12.25 -4.57 12.51
N VAL A 172 13.45 -4.34 11.97
CA VAL A 172 14.53 -3.60 12.65
C VAL A 172 14.79 -2.30 11.92
N VAL A 173 14.70 -1.19 12.64
CA VAL A 173 15.00 0.16 12.14
C VAL A 173 16.29 0.63 12.81
N PRO A 174 17.43 0.68 12.08
CA PRO A 174 18.68 1.17 12.64
C PRO A 174 18.58 2.61 13.14
N GLY A 175 19.44 2.95 14.10
CA GLY A 175 19.63 4.32 14.53
C GLY A 175 20.24 5.20 13.44
N THR A 176 19.98 6.50 13.51
CA THR A 176 20.44 7.48 12.50
C THR A 176 21.25 8.61 13.13
N THR A 177 21.66 8.49 14.39
CA THR A 177 22.30 9.60 15.12
C THR A 177 23.79 9.72 14.82
N GLY A 178 24.41 8.66 14.30
CA GLY A 178 25.85 8.54 14.14
C GLY A 178 26.59 8.25 15.45
N THR A 179 25.87 7.97 16.55
CA THR A 179 26.47 7.71 17.88
C THR A 179 26.63 6.22 18.15
N ASP A 180 27.28 5.91 19.27
CA ASP A 180 27.58 4.54 19.70
C ASP A 180 26.33 3.78 20.14
N TYR A 181 25.29 4.52 20.53
CA TYR A 181 23.99 4.00 20.94
C TYR A 181 23.09 3.66 19.76
N ASP A 182 23.53 3.88 18.51
CA ASP A 182 22.74 3.46 17.36
C ASP A 182 22.66 1.93 17.28
N LEU A 183 21.42 1.44 17.30
CA LEU A 183 21.05 0.10 16.89
C LEU A 183 21.51 -0.10 15.46
N THR A 184 22.29 -1.15 15.22
CA THR A 184 22.76 -1.51 13.87
C THR A 184 21.97 -2.66 13.28
N SER A 185 21.57 -3.62 14.12
CA SER A 185 20.85 -4.81 13.71
C SER A 185 20.26 -5.54 14.92
N ALA A 186 19.51 -6.61 14.68
CA ALA A 186 19.09 -7.53 15.74
C ALA A 186 19.61 -8.96 15.52
N THR A 187 19.68 -9.71 16.62
CA THR A 187 19.98 -11.14 16.68
C THR A 187 18.79 -11.88 17.28
N ILE A 188 18.48 -13.08 16.77
CA ILE A 188 17.45 -13.97 17.32
C ILE A 188 18.13 -15.15 17.98
N VAL A 189 17.77 -15.37 19.25
CA VAL A 189 18.26 -16.46 20.09
C VAL A 189 17.06 -17.28 20.55
N ALA A 190 17.07 -18.60 20.32
CA ALA A 190 16.08 -19.46 20.98
C ALA A 190 16.64 -19.90 22.33
N LYS A 191 15.85 -19.77 23.38
CA LYS A 191 16.27 -20.00 24.76
C LYS A 191 15.84 -21.36 25.23
N ASP A 192 16.78 -22.11 25.77
CA ASP A 192 16.52 -23.42 26.37
C ASP A 192 16.48 -23.37 27.91
N SER A 193 16.86 -22.23 28.48
CA SER A 193 16.70 -21.86 29.87
C SER A 193 16.73 -20.32 29.97
N PRO A 194 16.54 -19.71 31.15
CA PRO A 194 16.67 -18.26 31.30
C PRO A 194 18.09 -17.75 30.97
N TYR A 195 19.11 -18.60 31.11
CA TYR A 195 20.53 -18.21 31.01
C TYR A 195 21.26 -18.80 29.81
N HIS A 196 20.64 -19.71 29.06
CA HIS A 196 21.27 -20.41 27.93
C HIS A 196 20.35 -20.40 26.70
N GLY A 197 20.96 -20.41 25.52
CA GLY A 197 20.26 -20.34 24.24
C GLY A 197 21.20 -20.42 23.06
N PHE A 198 20.60 -20.54 21.87
CA PHE A 198 21.31 -20.71 20.60
C PHE A 198 20.95 -19.58 19.64
N ILE A 199 21.96 -18.96 19.04
CA ILE A 199 21.78 -17.93 18.00
C ILE A 199 21.32 -18.62 16.71
N TYR A 200 20.20 -18.16 16.15
CA TYR A 200 19.64 -18.67 14.90
C TYR A 200 19.71 -17.68 13.75
N ALA A 201 19.72 -16.38 14.04
CA ALA A 201 19.89 -15.34 13.04
C ALA A 201 20.57 -14.12 13.66
N SER A 202 21.39 -13.42 12.89
CA SER A 202 22.03 -12.17 13.30
C SER A 202 22.13 -11.21 12.12
N GLY A 203 22.46 -9.93 12.38
CA GLY A 203 22.56 -8.91 11.34
C GLY A 203 21.20 -8.55 10.71
N ILE A 204 20.10 -8.71 11.44
CA ILE A 204 18.76 -8.41 10.94
C ILE A 204 18.56 -6.90 10.86
N VAL A 205 18.26 -6.41 9.66
CA VAL A 205 17.91 -5.01 9.36
C VAL A 205 16.71 -5.00 8.42
N GLY A 206 15.86 -3.98 8.54
CA GLY A 206 14.63 -3.87 7.77
C GLY A 206 13.59 -4.88 8.22
N HIS A 207 12.57 -5.08 7.38
CA HIS A 207 11.53 -6.07 7.63
C HIS A 207 11.99 -7.45 7.13
N LYS A 208 11.87 -8.49 7.97
CA LYS A 208 12.17 -9.88 7.62
C LYS A 208 11.25 -10.85 8.34
N LEU A 209 10.84 -11.90 7.61
CA LEU A 209 10.34 -13.13 8.21
C LEU A 209 11.52 -14.09 8.41
N VAL A 210 11.93 -14.28 9.67
CA VAL A 210 13.00 -15.22 10.02
C VAL A 210 12.38 -16.57 10.36
N LYS A 211 12.87 -17.63 9.72
CA LYS A 211 12.44 -19.01 9.96
C LYS A 211 13.62 -19.87 10.38
N PHE A 212 13.46 -20.67 11.42
CA PHE A 212 14.50 -21.59 11.88
C PHE A 212 13.91 -22.82 12.54
N THR A 213 14.55 -23.96 12.34
CA THR A 213 14.14 -25.24 12.94
C THR A 213 14.87 -25.46 14.25
N ILE A 214 14.11 -25.78 15.29
CA ILE A 214 14.65 -26.15 16.60
C ILE A 214 14.78 -27.67 16.70
N LYS A 215 15.86 -28.13 17.34
CA LYS A 215 16.16 -29.57 17.43
C LYS A 215 15.14 -30.30 18.31
N TYR A 216 14.65 -29.63 19.34
CA TYR A 216 13.77 -30.23 20.33
C TYR A 216 12.73 -29.23 20.83
N ASP A 217 11.54 -29.72 21.16
CA ASP A 217 10.43 -28.90 21.65
C ASP A 217 10.77 -28.20 22.99
N TRP A 218 11.66 -28.77 23.81
CA TRP A 218 12.05 -28.13 25.09
C TRP A 218 12.76 -26.78 24.93
N TYR A 219 13.39 -26.52 23.77
CA TYR A 219 14.00 -25.23 23.46
C TYR A 219 12.99 -24.12 23.17
N ILE A 220 11.70 -24.44 22.99
CA ILE A 220 10.68 -23.41 22.89
C ILE A 220 10.02 -23.09 24.21
N ASP A 221 10.13 -23.97 25.20
CA ASP A 221 9.44 -23.84 26.48
C ASP A 221 9.89 -22.61 27.28
N TYR A 222 11.10 -22.09 27.02
CA TYR A 222 11.54 -20.80 27.56
C TYR A 222 11.27 -19.64 26.60
N GLY A 223 11.50 -19.82 25.30
CA GLY A 223 11.01 -18.92 24.25
C GLY A 223 12.11 -18.38 23.33
N VAL A 224 11.91 -17.15 22.85
CA VAL A 224 12.79 -16.46 21.89
C VAL A 224 13.24 -15.12 22.47
N GLU A 225 14.54 -14.88 22.46
CA GLU A 225 15.15 -13.58 22.74
C GLU A 225 15.53 -12.88 21.44
N ILE A 226 15.27 -11.58 21.39
CA ILE A 226 15.73 -10.69 20.33
C ILE A 226 16.70 -9.72 20.98
N ASP A 227 17.96 -9.79 20.55
CA ASP A 227 19.01 -8.91 21.04
C ASP A 227 19.21 -7.74 20.09
N ALA A 228 19.36 -6.54 20.65
CA ALA A 228 19.77 -5.34 19.95
C ALA A 228 21.30 -5.30 19.85
N ASN A 229 21.83 -5.24 18.63
CA ASN A 229 23.26 -5.08 18.38
C ASN A 229 23.59 -3.59 18.17
N TRP A 230 24.51 -3.07 18.97
CA TRP A 230 24.90 -1.66 19.00
C TRP A 230 26.19 -1.43 18.21
N ARG A 231 26.38 -0.20 17.71
CA ARG A 231 27.44 0.15 16.77
C ARG A 231 28.87 -0.19 17.24
N TYR A 232 29.17 -0.09 18.53
CA TYR A 232 30.50 -0.40 19.09
C TYR A 232 30.61 -1.81 19.70
N GLY A 233 29.79 -2.75 19.24
CA GLY A 233 30.01 -4.19 19.52
C GLY A 233 29.35 -4.73 20.79
N GLY A 234 28.42 -3.98 21.38
CA GLY A 234 27.56 -4.48 22.45
C GLY A 234 26.32 -5.20 21.91
N SER A 235 25.86 -6.24 22.61
CA SER A 235 24.55 -6.84 22.40
C SER A 235 23.77 -6.78 23.71
N THR A 236 22.51 -6.35 23.66
CA THR A 236 21.63 -6.33 24.83
C THR A 236 20.30 -6.97 24.49
N VAL A 237 19.75 -7.77 25.40
CA VAL A 237 18.41 -8.32 25.25
C VAL A 237 17.40 -7.18 25.14
N ALA A 238 16.73 -7.09 23.99
CA ALA A 238 15.76 -6.04 23.70
C ALA A 238 14.33 -6.52 23.94
N ILE A 239 14.03 -7.76 23.53
CA ILE A 239 12.72 -8.38 23.67
C ILE A 239 12.89 -9.85 24.08
N THR A 240 12.17 -10.27 25.10
CA THR A 240 12.04 -11.68 25.48
C THR A 240 10.60 -12.15 25.25
N ILE A 241 10.42 -13.06 24.31
CA ILE A 241 9.14 -13.68 23.98
C ILE A 241 9.09 -15.05 24.65
N ARG A 242 8.40 -15.15 25.77
CA ARG A 242 8.23 -16.45 26.46
C ARG A 242 7.37 -17.40 25.64
N ARG A 243 7.47 -18.71 25.91
CA ARG A 243 6.64 -19.76 25.27
C ARG A 243 5.16 -19.43 25.18
N SER A 244 4.59 -18.86 26.25
CA SER A 244 3.17 -18.48 26.32
C SER A 244 2.80 -17.34 25.38
N GLY A 245 3.77 -16.54 24.93
CA GLY A 245 3.60 -15.50 23.92
C GLY A 245 3.72 -16.02 22.48
N ILE A 246 4.30 -17.22 22.29
CA ILE A 246 4.48 -17.86 20.99
C ILE A 246 3.20 -18.60 20.62
N ARG A 247 2.61 -18.22 19.49
CA ARG A 247 1.39 -18.85 18.97
C ARG A 247 1.73 -20.22 18.40
N GLU A 248 0.97 -21.25 18.75
CA GLU A 248 1.10 -22.58 18.16
C GLU A 248 0.17 -22.69 16.95
N VAL A 249 0.64 -23.34 15.88
CA VAL A 249 -0.11 -23.61 14.63
C VAL A 249 0.03 -25.05 14.21
#